data_AF-I1BQ81-F1
#
_entry.id   AF-I1BQ81-F1
#
_cell.length_a   1.000
_cell.length_b   1.000
_cell.length_c   1.000
_cell.angle_alpha   90.00
_cell.angle_beta   90.00
_cell.angle_gamma   90.00
#
_symmetry.space_group_name_H-M   'P 1'
#
loop_
_entity.id
_entity.type
_entity.pdbx_description
1 polymer ?
#
loop_
_entity_poly.entity_id
_entity_poly.type
_entity_poly.pdbx_seq_one_letter_code
_entity_poly.pdbx_strand_id
1 'polypeptide(L)' 'MDRSLPNILVTGTPGTGKTTTSEMIADVTGLQHVNVGEIIKTKQFHEGYLEEFDTHVLDEDKMN' A
#
# COMPACT_ATOMS: atom_id res chain seq x y z
N MET A 1 -14.30 14.00 -15.11
CA MET A 1 -15.27 13.01 -14.60
C MET A 1 -15.18 13.05 -13.10
N ASP A 2 -16.29 13.30 -12.42
CA ASP A 2 -16.31 13.34 -10.96
C ASP A 2 -16.28 11.90 -10.43
N ARG A 3 -15.45 11.62 -9.42
CA ARG A 3 -15.43 10.28 -8.80
C ARG A 3 -16.67 10.13 -7.94
N SER A 4 -17.49 9.11 -8.19
CA SER A 4 -18.70 8.84 -7.42
C SER A 4 -18.44 8.12 -6.09
N LEU A 5 -17.25 7.53 -5.91
CA LEU A 5 -16.88 6.76 -4.72
C LEU A 5 -15.62 7.37 -4.05
N PRO A 6 -15.51 7.29 -2.71
CA PRO A 6 -14.37 7.83 -1.99
C PRO A 6 -13.11 6.97 -2.18
N ASN A 7 -11.95 7.58 -1.93
CA ASN A 7 -10.69 6.86 -1.70
C ASN A 7 -10.43 6.81 -0.18
N ILE A 8 -9.99 5.65 0.31
CA ILE A 8 -9.70 5.45 1.74
C ILE A 8 -8.21 5.13 1.89
N LEU A 9 -7.51 5.88 2.74
CA LEU A 9 -6.13 5.59 3.12
C LEU A 9 -6.11 4.93 4.50
N VAL A 10 -5.66 3.69 4.57
CA VAL A 10 -5.42 2.98 5.83
C VAL A 10 -3.92 3.03 6.13
N THR A 11 -3.55 3.70 7.22
CA THR A 11 -2.15 3.90 7.64
C THR A 11 -1.96 3.58 9.12
N GLY A 12 -0.70 3.50 9.56
CA GLY A 12 -0.31 3.07 10.90
C GLY A 12 1.02 2.32 10.90
N THR A 13 1.62 2.14 12.08
CA THR A 13 2.91 1.44 12.24
C THR A 13 2.85 -0.01 11.73
N PRO A 14 3.98 -0.64 11.36
CA PRO A 14 4.02 -2.05 10.99
C PRO A 14 3.37 -2.93 12.06
N GLY A 15 2.62 -3.96 11.62
CA GLY A 15 1.96 -4.90 12.53
C GLY A 15 0.60 -4.48 13.10
N THR A 16 0.10 -3.25 12.88
CA THR A 16 -1.19 -2.79 13.44
C THR A 16 -2.46 -3.32 12.75
N GLY A 17 -2.34 -4.21 11.77
CA GLY A 17 -3.50 -4.83 11.09
C GLY A 17 -4.03 -4.10 9.85
N LYS A 18 -3.28 -3.13 9.29
CA LYS A 18 -3.69 -2.34 8.10
C LYS A 18 -4.22 -3.20 6.93
N THR A 19 -3.50 -4.25 6.56
CA THR A 19 -3.86 -5.13 5.44
C THR A 19 -5.20 -5.81 5.71
N THR A 20 -5.35 -6.41 6.89
CA THR A 20 -6.59 -7.06 7.33
C THR A 20 -7.76 -6.08 7.34
N THR A 21 -7.57 -4.86 7.87
CA THR A 21 -8.62 -3.82 7.86
C THR A 21 -8.99 -3.41 6.44
N SER A 22 -8.02 -3.27 5.54
CA SER A 22 -8.27 -2.85 4.16
C SER A 22 -9.00 -3.92 3.35
N GLU A 23 -8.69 -5.20 3.56
CA GLU A 23 -9.40 -6.34 2.98
C GLU A 23 -10.85 -6.38 3.46
N MET A 24 -11.09 -6.23 4.76
CA MET A 24 -12.45 -6.18 5.31
C MET A 24 -13.26 -5.00 4.74
N ILE A 25 -12.65 -3.82 4.60
CA ILE A 25 -13.32 -2.66 3.99
C ILE A 25 -13.70 -2.97 2.54
N ALA A 26 -12.79 -3.54 1.75
CA ALA A 26 -13.06 -3.90 0.36
C ALA A 26 -14.20 -4.92 0.25
N ASP A 27 -14.19 -5.96 1.09
CA ASP A 27 -15.23 -7.00 1.10
C ASP A 27 -16.62 -6.45 1.42
N VAL A 28 -16.75 -5.53 2.38
CA VAL A 28 -18.06 -4.99 2.78
C VAL A 28 -18.56 -3.84 1.91
N THR A 29 -17.67 -3.12 1.22
CA THR A 29 -18.03 -1.94 0.42
C THR A 29 -18.02 -2.19 -1.09
N GLY A 30 -17.36 -3.25 -1.55
CA GLY A 30 -17.06 -3.47 -2.97
C GLY A 30 -15.99 -2.53 -3.54
N LEU A 31 -15.30 -1.75 -2.70
CA LEU A 31 -14.16 -0.94 -3.12
C LEU A 31 -12.96 -1.82 -3.47
N GLN A 32 -12.09 -1.31 -4.34
CA GLN A 32 -10.85 -2.01 -4.69
C GLN A 32 -9.80 -1.80 -3.58
N HIS A 33 -9.34 -2.89 -2.96
CA HIS A 33 -8.16 -2.86 -2.10
C HIS A 33 -6.89 -2.71 -2.95
N VAL A 34 -6.05 -1.74 -2.59
CA VAL A 34 -4.74 -1.50 -3.20
C VAL A 34 -3.66 -1.57 -2.14
N ASN A 35 -2.82 -2.60 -2.19
CA ASN A 35 -1.65 -2.71 -1.32
C ASN A 35 -0.44 -1.99 -1.93
N VAL A 36 -0.08 -0.85 -1.35
CA VAL A 36 1.03 -0.02 -1.82
C VAL A 36 2.39 -0.73 -1.74
N GLY A 37 2.62 -1.52 -0.68
CA GLY A 37 3.89 -2.24 -0.51
C GLY A 37 4.12 -3.28 -1.61
N GLU A 38 3.07 -3.99 -2.01
CA GLU A 38 3.15 -4.94 -3.12
C GLU A 38 3.34 -4.26 -4.47
N ILE A 39 2.74 -3.07 -4.67
CA ILE A 39 3.00 -2.27 -5.88
C ILE A 39 4.46 -1.86 -5.95
N ILE A 40 5.03 -1.35 -4.86
CA ILE A 40 6.43 -0.92 -4.80
C ILE A 40 7.35 -2.08 -5.18
N LYS A 41 7.14 -3.26 -4.59
CA LYS A 41 7.92 -4.47 -4.91
C LYS A 41 7.75 -4.91 -6.37
N THR A 42 6.50 -5.04 -6.83
CA THR A 42 6.19 -5.56 -8.17
C THR A 42 6.68 -4.64 -9.27
N LYS A 43 6.61 -3.32 -9.06
CA LYS A 43 7.09 -2.31 -10.01
C LYS A 43 8.55 -1.93 -9.82
N GLN A 44 9.24 -2.56 -8.86
CA GLN A 44 10.63 -2.27 -8.52
C GLN A 44 10.89 -0.79 -8.18
N PHE A 45 9.91 -0.12 -7.55
CA PHE A 45 10.02 1.27 -7.07
C PHE A 45 10.81 1.36 -5.76
N HIS A 46 11.92 0.63 -5.69
CA HIS A 46 12.76 0.59 -4.53
C HIS A 46 14.22 0.44 -4.91
N GLU A 47 15.08 0.78 -3.96
CA GLU A 47 16.51 0.54 -4.03
C GLU A 47 17.01 -0.13 -2.76
N GLY A 48 17.83 -1.17 -2.91
CA GLY A 48 18.35 -1.92 -1.76
C GLY A 48 17.27 -2.56 -0.87
N TYR A 49 17.74 -3.04 0.27
CA TYR A 49 16.95 -3.67 1.32
C TYR A 49 17.53 -3.28 2.69
N LEU A 50 16.68 -2.86 3.62
CA LEU A 50 17.04 -2.57 5.00
C LEU A 50 16.76 -3.82 5.84
N GLU A 51 17.80 -4.62 6.09
CA GLU A 51 17.67 -5.83 6.91
C GLU A 51 17.18 -5.55 8.33
N GLU A 52 17.59 -4.43 8.94
CA GLU A 52 17.17 -4.02 10.29
C GLU A 52 15.64 -3.87 10.41
N PHE A 53 15.00 -3.41 9.34
CA PHE A 53 13.57 -3.11 9.31
C PHE A 53 12.76 -4.08 8.45
N ASP A 54 13.42 -5.12 7.91
CA ASP A 54 12.83 -6.12 7.02
C ASP A 54 12.00 -5.49 5.88
N THR A 55 12.54 -4.44 5.24
CA THR A 55 11.81 -3.67 4.22
C THR A 55 12.72 -3.10 3.13
N HIS A 56 12.17 -2.86 1.95
CA HIS A 56 12.84 -2.14 0.88
C HIS A 56 12.88 -0.62 1.13
N VAL A 57 13.94 0.06 0.68
CA VAL A 57 13.97 1.53 0.65
C VAL A 57 13.17 1.99 -0.56
N LEU A 58 12.12 2.77 -0.35
CA LEU A 58 11.32 3.33 -1.44
C LEU A 58 12.19 4.27 -2.28
N ASP A 59 12.11 4.10 -3.59
CA ASP A 59 12.75 4.97 -4.58
C ASP A 59 11.63 5.74 -5.30
N GLU A 60 11.41 6.99 -4.87
CA GLU A 60 10.36 7.86 -5.39
C GLU A 60 10.68 8.37 -6.81
N ASP A 61 11.96 8.43 -7.20
CA ASP A 61 12.37 8.91 -8.53
C ASP A 61 11.91 7.94 -9.62
N LYS A 62 11.83 6.63 -9.33
CA LYS A 62 11.28 5.62 -10.24
C LYS A 62 9.77 5.72 -10.46
N MET A 63 9.06 6.56 -9.69
CA MET A 63 7.60 6.71 -9.79
C MET A 63 7.15 7.83 -10.75
N ASN A 64 8.10 8.55 -11.37
CA ASN A 64 7.85 9.66 -12.29
C ASN A 64 7.84 9.25 -13.77
#